data_AF-A0A4U5N7S2-F1
#
_entry.id   AF-A0A4U5N7S2-F1
#
_cell.length_a   1.000
_cell.length_b   1.000
_cell.length_c   1.000
_cell.angle_alpha   90.00
_cell.angle_beta   90.00
_cell.angle_gamma   90.00
#
_symmetry.space_group_name_H-M   'P 1'
#
loop_
_entity.id
_entity.type
_entity.pdbx_description
1 polymer ?
#
loop_
_entity_poly.entity_id
_entity_poly.type
_entity_poly.pdbx_seq_one_letter_code
_entity_poly.pdbx_strand_id
1 'polypeptide(L)'
;MLDWVKKLHHDRKLNLMVDKDLRGKFDRIELEEMVQVALLCTQFNPSHRPKMSEVLKMLEGDGLAEKWEASQKVETPRFRSCENPPQKYSDFIEESSLVVEAMELSGPR
;
A
#
# COMPACT_ATOMS: atom_id res chain seq x y z
N MET A 1 6.71 -4.25 7.77
CA MET A 1 7.09 -2.84 8.05
C MET A 1 5.86 -1.97 8.26
N LEU A 2 4.90 -1.94 7.33
CA LEU A 2 3.65 -1.18 7.47
C LEU A 2 2.81 -1.60 8.68
N ASP A 3 2.80 -2.89 9.04
CA ASP A 3 2.06 -3.37 10.22
C ASP A 3 2.52 -2.74 11.53
N TRP A 4 3.82 -2.47 11.63
CA TRP A 4 4.39 -1.77 12.79
C TRP A 4 3.93 -0.31 12.84
N VAL A 5 3.90 0.37 11.70
CA VAL A 5 3.40 1.76 11.58
C VAL A 5 1.91 1.81 11.94
N LYS A 6 1.09 0.90 11.40
CA LYS A 6 -0.34 0.79 11.72
C LYS A 6 -0.57 0.57 13.22
N LYS A 7 0.22 -0.31 13.84
CA LYS A 7 0.17 -0.53 15.29
C LYS A 7 0.52 0.74 16.07
N LEU A 8 1.60 1.43 15.71
CA LEU A 8 1.99 2.67 16.38
C LEU A 8 0.94 3.79 16.23
N HIS A 9 0.29 3.89 15.07
CA HIS A 9 -0.82 4.82 14.85
C HIS A 9 -2.00 4.47 15.76
N HIS A 10 -2.43 3.20 15.80
CA HIS A 10 -3.52 2.74 16.65
C HIS A 10 -3.25 2.96 18.14
N ASP A 11 -2.03 2.66 18.59
CA ASP A 11 -1.60 2.83 19.98
C ASP A 11 -1.30 4.30 20.35
N ARG A 12 -1.43 5.25 19.42
CA ARG A 12 -1.01 6.67 19.53
C ARG A 12 0.44 6.86 19.99
N LYS A 13 1.33 5.99 19.52
CA LYS A 13 2.78 5.97 19.84
C LYS A 13 3.67 6.36 18.65
N LEU A 14 3.17 7.24 17.78
CA LEU A 14 3.91 7.68 16.58
C LEU A 14 5.26 8.33 16.88
N ASN A 15 5.46 8.91 18.07
CA ASN A 15 6.76 9.47 18.46
C ASN A 15 7.93 8.45 18.41
N LEU A 16 7.65 7.15 18.46
CA LEU A 16 8.67 6.10 18.42
C LEU A 16 9.26 5.85 17.02
N MET A 17 8.59 6.31 15.96
CA MET A 17 9.09 6.17 14.58
C MET A 17 9.73 7.45 14.04
N VAL A 18 9.67 8.56 14.79
CA VAL A 18 10.20 9.84 14.35
C VAL A 18 11.72 9.81 14.29
N ASP A 19 12.29 10.43 13.26
CA ASP A 19 13.72 10.58 13.12
C ASP A 19 14.32 11.32 14.33
N LYS A 20 15.38 10.75 14.91
CA LYS A 20 16.08 11.30 16.08
C LYS A 20 16.75 12.64 15.75
N ASP A 21 17.12 12.86 14.50
CA ASP A 21 17.79 14.08 14.04
C ASP A 21 16.85 15.29 14.02
N LEU A 22 15.53 15.07 14.03
CA LEU A 22 14.54 16.13 14.25
C LEU A 22 14.61 16.69 15.68
N ARG A 23 15.26 16.01 16.64
CA ARG A 23 15.50 16.48 18.01
C ARG A 23 14.24 17.00 18.72
N GLY A 24 13.10 16.35 18.46
CA GLY A 24 11.81 16.76 19.03
C GLY A 24 11.20 18.03 18.42
N LYS A 25 11.78 18.57 17.35
CA LYS A 25 11.28 19.75 16.62
C LYS A 25 10.31 19.33 15.52
N PHE A 26 9.15 18.82 15.92
CA PHE A 26 8.06 18.48 15.02
C PHE A 26 6.74 18.70 15.73
N ASP A 27 5.71 19.04 14.97
CA ASP A 27 4.35 19.10 15.50
C ASP A 27 3.72 17.69 15.49
N ARG A 28 2.98 17.37 16.55
CA ARG A 28 2.38 16.04 16.72
C ARG A 28 1.20 15.81 15.79
N ILE A 29 0.46 16.87 15.45
CA ILE A 29 -0.67 16.84 14.53
C ILE A 29 -0.14 16.62 13.12
N GLU A 30 0.87 17.41 12.70
CA GLU A 30 1.52 17.24 11.39
C GLU A 30 2.11 15.83 11.23
N LEU A 31 2.69 15.26 12.30
CA LEU A 31 3.17 13.88 12.30
C LEU A 31 2.03 12.87 12.07
N GLU A 32 0.90 13.04 12.76
CA GLU A 32 -0.26 12.15 12.61
C GLU A 32 -0.83 12.24 11.18
N GLU A 33 -0.99 13.45 10.64
CA GLU A 33 -1.47 13.70 9.28
C GLU A 33 -0.53 13.11 8.23
N MET A 34 0.79 13.28 8.38
CA MET A 34 1.77 12.68 7.47
C MET A 34 1.72 11.16 7.50
N VAL A 35 1.53 10.56 8.67
CA VAL A 35 1.39 9.10 8.79
C VAL A 35 0.11 8.63 8.11
N GLN A 36 -1.01 9.36 8.25
CA GLN A 36 -2.25 9.04 7.55
C GLN A 36 -2.08 9.09 6.03
N VAL A 37 -1.49 10.16 5.50
CA VAL A 37 -1.19 10.28 4.06
C VAL A 37 -0.28 9.13 3.58
N ALA A 38 0.77 8.82 4.32
CA ALA A 38 1.69 7.72 3.99
C ALA A 38 0.98 6.36 3.97
N LEU A 39 0.09 6.10 4.93
CA LEU A 39 -0.69 4.87 5.01
C LEU A 39 -1.69 4.76 3.84
N LEU A 40 -2.33 5.86 3.42
CA LEU A 40 -3.16 5.89 2.21
C LEU A 40 -2.34 5.59 0.95
N CYS A 41 -1.16 6.19 0.82
CA CYS A 41 -0.29 6.00 -0.35
C CYS A 41 0.28 4.58 -0.46
N THR A 42 0.40 3.86 0.65
CA THR A 42 1.02 2.53 0.73
C THR A 42 0.00 1.39 0.82
N GLN A 43 -1.27 1.67 0.53
CA GLN A 43 -2.32 0.65 0.51
C GLN A 43 -1.98 -0.51 -0.43
N PHE A 44 -2.31 -1.73 0.02
CA PHE A 44 -2.00 -2.95 -0.72
C PHE A 44 -2.62 -2.93 -2.12
N ASN A 45 -3.91 -2.63 -2.21
CA ASN A 45 -4.60 -2.47 -3.49
C ASN A 45 -4.21 -1.14 -4.16
N PRO A 46 -3.55 -1.16 -5.34
CA PRO A 46 -3.16 0.05 -6.05
C PRO A 46 -4.35 0.96 -6.38
N SER A 47 -5.54 0.41 -6.60
CA SER A 47 -6.74 1.18 -6.93
C SER A 47 -7.27 2.04 -5.78
N HIS A 48 -6.85 1.77 -4.54
CA HIS A 48 -7.25 2.58 -3.38
C HIS A 48 -6.27 3.72 -3.10
N ARG A 49 -5.04 3.64 -3.64
CA ARG A 49 -4.01 4.66 -3.42
C ARG A 49 -4.46 5.99 -4.04
N PRO A 50 -4.29 7.12 -3.33
CA PRO A 50 -4.65 8.44 -3.85
C PRO A 50 -3.77 8.81 -5.05
N LYS A 51 -4.33 9.62 -5.97
CA LYS A 51 -3.52 10.26 -7.02
C LYS A 51 -2.59 11.30 -6.41
N MET A 52 -1.45 11.58 -7.04
CA MET A 52 -0.52 12.60 -6.56
C MET A 52 -1.16 13.99 -6.39
N SER A 53 -2.12 14.36 -7.25
CA SER A 53 -2.88 15.60 -7.10
C SER A 53 -3.73 15.64 -5.82
N GLU A 54 -4.23 14.50 -5.36
CA GLU A 54 -4.98 14.40 -4.11
C GLU A 54 -4.05 14.39 -2.91
N VAL A 55 -2.88 13.74 -3.03
CA VAL A 55 -1.82 13.81 -2.01
C VAL A 55 -1.41 15.25 -1.75
N LEU A 56 -1.18 16.04 -2.80
CA LEU A 56 -0.84 17.46 -2.64
C LEU A 56 -1.93 18.23 -1.90
N LYS A 57 -3.21 18.05 -2.26
CA LYS A 57 -4.32 18.69 -1.56
C LYS A 57 -4.37 18.33 -0.08
N MET A 58 -4.18 17.05 0.25
CA MET A 58 -4.13 16.60 1.65
C MET A 58 -2.99 17.26 2.42
N LEU A 59 -1.82 17.42 1.79
CA LEU A 59 -0.66 18.09 2.39
C LEU A 59 -0.84 19.62 2.50
N GLU A 60 -1.69 20.21 1.66
CA GLU A 60 -2.10 21.61 1.75
C GLU A 60 -3.20 21.83 2.80
N GLY A 61 -3.69 20.77 3.45
CA GLY A 61 -4.70 20.80 4.50
C GLY A 61 -6.14 20.55 4.04
N ASP A 62 -6.35 20.06 2.81
CA ASP A 62 -7.68 19.82 2.22
C ASP A 62 -7.98 18.32 2.05
N GLY A 63 -9.10 17.86 2.62
CA GLY A 63 -9.72 16.58 2.29
C GLY A 63 -9.11 15.32 2.93
N LEU A 64 -8.13 15.45 3.84
CA LEU A 64 -7.47 14.30 4.46
C LEU A 64 -8.41 13.52 5.39
N ALA A 65 -9.18 14.21 6.23
CA ALA A 65 -10.05 13.57 7.22
C ALA A 65 -11.11 12.68 6.54
N GLU A 66 -11.77 13.20 5.52
CA GLU A 66 -12.81 12.49 4.77
C GLU A 66 -12.24 11.26 4.03
N LYS A 67 -11.07 11.44 3.39
CA LYS A 67 -10.34 10.36 2.70
C LYS A 67 -9.91 9.26 3.66
N TRP A 68 -9.40 9.65 4.82
CA TRP A 68 -8.95 8.73 5.85
C TRP A 68 -10.10 7.89 6.39
N GLU A 69 -11.22 8.52 6.76
CA GLU A 69 -12.43 7.84 7.24
C GLU A 69 -13.01 6.86 6.21
N ALA A 70 -13.03 7.25 4.93
CA ALA A 70 -13.49 6.38 3.86
C ALA A 70 -12.63 5.11 3.73
N SER A 71 -11.32 5.23 3.91
CA SER A 71 -10.37 4.13 3.76
C SER A 71 -10.45 3.12 4.91
N GLN A 72 -10.74 3.56 6.13
CA GLN A 72 -10.93 2.67 7.28
C GLN A 72 -12.16 1.74 7.14
N LYS A 73 -13.19 2.16 6.39
CA LYS A 73 -14.38 1.33 6.11
C LYS A 73 -14.09 0.19 5.11
N VAL A 74 -13.06 0.35 4.30
CA VAL A 74 -12.68 -0.56 3.21
C VAL A 74 -11.64 -1.59 3.68
N GLU A 75 -10.82 -1.25 4.68
CA GLU A 75 -9.68 -2.05 5.13
C GLU A 75 -10.02 -3.26 6.02
N THR A 76 -11.28 -3.62 6.28
CA THR A 76 -11.62 -4.84 7.05
C THR A 76 -11.31 -6.10 6.23
N PRO A 77 -10.21 -6.84 6.48
CA PRO A 77 -9.86 -8.01 5.69
C PRO A 77 -10.33 -9.25 6.45
N ARG A 78 -11.36 -9.93 5.95
CA ARG A 78 -11.42 -11.39 6.09
C ARG A 78 -10.21 -11.92 5.33
N PHE A 79 -9.30 -12.58 6.03
CA PHE A 79 -8.18 -13.31 5.49
C PHE A 79 -8.65 -14.17 4.30
N ARG A 80 -8.40 -13.75 3.05
CA ARG A 80 -8.48 -14.61 1.87
C ARG A 80 -7.35 -14.29 0.91
N SER A 81 -6.53 -15.31 0.77
CA SER A 81 -5.46 -15.66 -0.17
C SER A 81 -5.23 -14.80 -1.42
N CYS A 82 -3.95 -14.73 -1.76
CA CYS A 82 -3.37 -14.26 -3.01
C CYS A 82 -3.93 -14.96 -4.26
N GLU A 83 -5.07 -14.58 -4.83
CA GLU A 83 -5.39 -14.95 -6.22
C GLU A 83 -6.21 -13.84 -6.88
N ASN A 84 -5.61 -13.17 -7.88
CA ASN A 84 -6.18 -12.75 -9.16
C ASN A 84 -5.23 -11.73 -9.83
N PRO A 85 -4.54 -12.08 -10.93
CA PRO A 85 -3.87 -11.09 -11.76
C PRO A 85 -4.91 -10.16 -12.41
N PRO A 86 -4.57 -8.90 -12.74
CA PRO A 86 -5.49 -7.98 -13.39
C PRO A 86 -5.97 -8.54 -14.74
N GLN A 87 -7.29 -8.45 -14.97
CA GLN A 87 -8.04 -8.98 -16.13
C GLN A 87 -7.56 -8.55 -17.54
N LYS A 88 -6.53 -7.70 -17.66
CA LYS A 88 -5.97 -7.33 -18.98
C LYS A 88 -5.08 -8.42 -19.59
N TYR A 89 -4.77 -9.48 -18.86
CA TYR A 89 -3.93 -10.59 -19.34
C TYR A 89 -4.73 -11.83 -19.77
N SER A 90 -6.04 -11.92 -19.49
CA SER A 90 -6.83 -13.11 -19.81
C SER A 90 -6.99 -13.36 -21.31
N ASP A 91 -6.98 -12.30 -22.11
CA ASP A 91 -7.36 -12.38 -23.53
C ASP A 91 -6.29 -13.08 -24.40
N PHE A 92 -5.09 -13.33 -23.86
CA PHE A 92 -3.99 -13.97 -24.61
C PHE A 92 -3.80 -15.46 -24.32
N ILE A 93 -4.47 -16.02 -23.31
CA ILE A 93 -4.12 -17.37 -22.79
C ILE A 93 -5.11 -18.46 -23.22
N GLU A 94 -6.28 -18.10 -23.77
CA GLU A 94 -7.33 -19.09 -24.06
C GLU A 94 -7.22 -19.79 -25.42
N GLU A 95 -6.16 -19.55 -26.22
CA GLU A 95 -5.99 -20.21 -27.53
C GLU A 95 -4.74 -21.10 -27.67
N SER A 96 -4.14 -21.61 -26.60
CA SER A 96 -3.09 -22.63 -26.75
C SER A 96 -3.12 -23.67 -25.65
N SER A 97 -3.93 -24.71 -25.89
CA SER A 97 -3.76 -26.02 -25.29
C SER A 97 -2.45 -26.64 -25.77
N LEU A 98 -1.35 -26.43 -25.04
CA LEU A 98 -0.11 -27.19 -25.24
C LEU A 98 0.52 -27.52 -23.89
N VAL A 99 0.52 -28.82 -23.59
CA VAL A 99 1.25 -29.43 -22.48
C VAL A 99 2.73 -29.05 -22.59
N VAL A 100 3.28 -28.43 -21.54
CA VAL A 100 4.70 -28.08 -21.50
C VAL A 100 5.50 -29.31 -21.04
N GLU A 101 6.20 -29.95 -21.96
CA GLU A 101 7.23 -30.94 -21.65
C GLU A 101 8.60 -30.25 -21.48
N ALA A 102 9.40 -30.69 -20.51
CA ALA A 102 10.65 -30.04 -20.12
C ALA A 102 11.77 -30.30 -21.16
N MET A 103 12.60 -29.27 -21.41
CA MET A 103 13.70 -29.32 -22.37
C MET A 103 15.00 -29.74 -21.66
N GLU A 104 15.50 -30.95 -21.94
CA GLU A 104 16.77 -31.42 -21.38
C GLU A 104 17.98 -30.75 -22.06
N LEU A 105 18.86 -30.16 -21.25
CA LEU A 105 20.08 -29.51 -21.73
C LEU A 105 21.32 -30.31 -21.31
N SER A 106 21.72 -31.30 -22.12
CA SER A 106 23.14 -31.60 -22.33
C SER A 106 23.38 -32.39 -23.62
N GLY A 107 24.36 -31.96 -24.41
CA GLY A 107 24.95 -32.69 -25.53
C GLY A 107 26.48 -32.52 -25.50
N PRO A 108 27.27 -33.50 -25.99
CA PRO A 108 28.69 -33.63 -25.65
C PRO A 108 29.58 -32.61 -26.37
N ARG A 109 30.77 -32.36 -25.78
CA ARG A 109 31.88 -31.65 -26.42
C ARG A 109 32.63 -32.55 -27.39
#